data_AF-A0A4V2X2Z6-F1
#
_entry.id   AF-A0A4V2X2Z6-F1
#
_cell.length_a   1.000
_cell.length_b   1.000
_cell.length_c   1.000
_cell.angle_alpha   90.00
_cell.angle_beta   90.00
_cell.angle_gamma   90.00
#
_symmetry.space_group_name_H-M   'P 1'
#
loop_
_entity.id
_entity.type
_entity.pdbx_description
1 polymer ?
#
loop_
_entity_poly.entity_id
_entity_poly.type
_entity_poly.pdbx_seq_one_letter_code
_entity_poly.pdbx_strand_id
1 'polypeptide(L)'
;MSDYQNTTPPPAPAGNSSSDDNTIAMLVHLSGIILSFIVPLIIWLVNKDNQDKKFLSDNAKEALNFQITLIGVYIIGTILTIILIGALINFAAWIACIVFSIIAGLAANKGQTYRYPMTIRLIK
;
A
#
# COMPACT_ATOMS: atom_id res chain seq x y z
N MET A 1 -49.51 12.32 2.72
CA MET A 1 -48.53 11.23 2.51
C MET A 1 -47.22 11.90 2.19
N SER A 2 -46.24 11.82 3.08
CA SER A 2 -44.98 12.55 2.98
C SER A 2 -44.11 11.92 1.90
N ASP A 3 -43.77 12.69 0.87
CA ASP A 3 -42.80 12.29 -0.14
C ASP A 3 -41.42 12.17 0.52
N TYR A 4 -41.06 10.95 0.94
CA TYR A 4 -39.70 10.61 1.33
C TYR A 4 -38.84 10.64 0.07
N GLN A 5 -38.33 11.82 -0.29
CA GLN A 5 -37.26 11.95 -1.26
C GLN A 5 -36.09 11.08 -0.79
N ASN A 6 -35.92 9.94 -1.48
CA ASN A 6 -34.75 9.09 -1.35
C ASN A 6 -33.55 9.85 -1.93
N THR A 7 -32.97 10.76 -1.13
CA THR A 7 -31.73 11.44 -1.48
C THR A 7 -30.60 10.46 -1.24
N THR A 8 -30.27 9.66 -2.26
CA THR A 8 -29.02 8.91 -2.23
C THR A 8 -27.86 9.91 -2.05
N PRO A 9 -26.91 9.63 -1.15
CA PRO A 9 -25.76 10.50 -0.95
C PRO A 9 -25.04 10.75 -2.29
N PRO A 10 -24.46 11.93 -2.51
CA PRO A 10 -23.69 12.21 -3.71
C PRO A 10 -22.65 11.11 -3.93
N PRO A 11 -22.46 10.62 -5.16
CA PRO A 11 -21.39 9.67 -5.46
C PRO A 11 -20.07 10.23 -4.93
N ALA A 12 -19.32 9.42 -4.18
CA ALA A 12 -17.97 9.78 -3.78
C ALA A 12 -17.18 10.18 -5.05
N PRO A 13 -16.28 11.19 -4.98
CA PRO A 13 -15.53 11.63 -6.15
C PRO A 13 -14.88 10.43 -6.82
N ALA A 14 -15.27 10.14 -8.07
CA ALA A 14 -14.74 9.00 -8.80
C ALA A 14 -13.24 9.22 -9.04
N GLY A 15 -12.39 8.49 -8.32
CA GLY A 15 -11.05 8.22 -8.80
C GLY A 15 -11.17 7.49 -10.14
N ASN A 16 -10.31 7.81 -11.11
CA ASN A 16 -10.33 7.30 -12.49
C ASN A 16 -10.04 5.78 -12.62
N SER A 17 -10.38 4.94 -11.64
CA SER A 17 -10.08 3.51 -11.57
C SER A 17 -11.33 2.66 -11.30
N SER A 18 -11.33 1.40 -11.76
CA SER A 18 -12.44 0.48 -11.55
C SER A 18 -12.57 0.06 -10.08
N SER A 19 -13.79 -0.30 -9.64
CA SER A 19 -14.04 -0.79 -8.27
C SER A 19 -13.20 -2.03 -7.92
N ASP A 20 -12.98 -2.89 -8.91
CA ASP A 20 -12.14 -4.10 -8.76
C ASP A 20 -10.68 -3.71 -8.57
N ASP A 21 -10.16 -2.77 -9.37
CA ASP A 21 -8.78 -2.30 -9.25
C ASP A 21 -8.53 -1.62 -7.89
N ASN A 22 -9.50 -0.89 -7.36
CA ASN A 22 -9.43 -0.30 -6.02
C ASN A 22 -9.33 -1.37 -4.93
N THR A 23 -10.15 -2.42 -5.03
CA THR A 23 -10.15 -3.53 -4.09
C THR A 23 -8.83 -4.29 -4.14
N ILE A 24 -8.33 -4.60 -5.35
CA ILE A 24 -7.06 -5.31 -5.51
C ILE A 24 -5.90 -4.43 -5.02
N ALA A 25 -5.90 -3.13 -5.33
CA ALA A 25 -4.87 -2.21 -4.84
C ALA A 25 -4.85 -2.11 -3.31
N MET A 26 -6.02 -2.10 -2.66
CA MET A 26 -6.11 -2.20 -1.19
C MET A 26 -5.46 -3.49 -0.68
N LEU A 27 -5.80 -4.64 -1.28
CA LEU A 27 -5.24 -5.94 -0.90
C LEU A 27 -3.73 -6.01 -1.11
N VAL A 28 -3.21 -5.38 -2.15
CA VAL A 28 -1.77 -5.25 -2.40
C VAL A 28 -1.06 -4.58 -1.22
N HIS A 29 -1.58 -3.48 -0.71
CA HIS A 29 -0.99 -2.84 0.48
C HIS A 29 -1.11 -3.71 1.74
N LEU A 30 -2.29 -4.27 2.01
CA LEU A 30 -2.55 -5.09 3.20
C LEU A 30 -1.72 -6.38 3.20
N SER A 31 -1.55 -7.00 2.04
CA SER A 31 -0.73 -8.20 1.87
C SER A 31 0.72 -7.97 2.29
N GLY A 32 1.23 -6.74 2.18
CA GLY A 32 2.56 -6.36 2.63
C GLY A 32 2.81 -6.57 4.12
N ILE A 33 1.76 -6.65 4.94
CA ILE A 33 1.89 -6.89 6.39
C ILE A 33 2.30 -8.35 6.68
N ILE A 34 1.79 -9.30 5.90
CA ILE A 34 1.94 -10.75 6.16
C ILE A 34 2.90 -11.40 5.15
N LEU A 35 2.75 -11.04 3.88
CA LEU A 35 3.45 -11.64 2.73
C LEU A 35 4.59 -10.74 2.21
N SER A 36 4.79 -9.58 2.84
CA SER A 36 5.83 -8.61 2.48
C SER A 36 5.80 -8.25 0.99
N PHE A 37 6.95 -8.21 0.32
CA PHE A 37 7.09 -7.74 -1.06
C PHE A 37 6.50 -8.69 -2.11
N ILE A 38 6.14 -9.93 -1.77
CA ILE A 38 5.79 -10.99 -2.73
C ILE A 38 4.55 -10.62 -3.55
N VAL A 39 3.45 -10.29 -2.88
CA VAL A 39 2.19 -9.95 -3.57
C VAL A 39 2.30 -8.63 -4.36
N PRO A 40 2.84 -7.53 -3.80
CA PRO A 40 3.11 -6.33 -4.56
C PRO A 40 3.99 -6.57 -5.80
N LEU A 41 5.02 -7.42 -5.68
CA LEU A 41 5.90 -7.78 -6.80
C LEU A 41 5.16 -8.50 -7.92
N ILE A 42 4.38 -9.53 -7.58
CA ILE A 42 3.63 -10.31 -8.57
C ILE A 42 2.61 -9.40 -9.28
N ILE A 43 1.82 -8.62 -8.52
CA ILE A 43 0.79 -7.77 -9.09
C ILE A 43 1.41 -6.67 -9.96
N TRP A 44 2.54 -6.09 -9.53
CA TRP A 44 3.26 -5.14 -10.37
C TRP A 44 3.77 -5.79 -11.66
N LEU A 45 4.46 -6.94 -11.59
CA LEU A 45 5.02 -7.61 -12.78
C LEU A 45 3.95 -8.05 -13.78
N VAL A 46 2.79 -8.51 -13.31
CA VAL A 46 1.68 -8.94 -14.18
C VAL A 46 1.03 -7.76 -14.89
N ASN A 47 0.96 -6.60 -14.25
CA ASN A 47 0.19 -5.45 -14.74
C ASN A 47 1.05 -4.29 -15.28
N LYS A 48 2.39 -4.34 -15.13
CA LYS A 48 3.28 -3.19 -15.40
C LYS A 48 3.20 -2.65 -16.83
N ASP A 49 2.90 -3.51 -17.81
CA ASP A 49 2.85 -3.14 -19.23
C ASP A 49 1.42 -2.86 -19.71
N ASN A 50 0.40 -3.01 -18.85
CA ASN A 50 -1.00 -2.80 -19.18
C ASN A 50 -1.44 -1.37 -18.79
N GLN A 51 -1.71 -0.53 -19.80
CA GLN A 51 -2.12 0.87 -19.60
C GLN A 51 -3.46 1.01 -18.89
N ASP A 52 -4.39 0.07 -19.09
CA ASP A 52 -5.70 0.08 -18.43
C ASP A 52 -5.58 -0.21 -16.93
N LYS A 53 -4.46 -0.83 -16.51
CA LYS A 53 -4.15 -1.17 -15.12
C LYS A 53 -3.18 -0.20 -14.47
N LYS A 54 -3.02 1.02 -15.02
CA LYS A 54 -2.06 2.00 -14.50
C LYS A 54 -2.25 2.31 -13.02
N PHE A 55 -3.49 2.51 -12.55
CA PHE A 55 -3.77 2.75 -11.13
C PHE A 55 -3.32 1.60 -10.23
N LEU A 56 -3.66 0.36 -10.60
CA LEU A 56 -3.28 -0.83 -9.84
C LEU A 56 -1.76 -1.02 -9.86
N SER A 57 -1.14 -0.84 -11.02
CA SER A 57 0.32 -0.92 -11.22
C SER A 57 1.06 0.13 -10.39
N ASP A 58 0.56 1.36 -10.31
CA ASP A 58 1.17 2.43 -9.51
C ASP A 58 1.11 2.14 -8.00
N ASN A 59 -0.01 1.62 -7.50
CA ASN A 59 -0.14 1.21 -6.09
C ASN A 59 0.74 -0.01 -5.78
N ALA A 60 0.78 -1.02 -6.67
CA ALA A 60 1.64 -2.18 -6.50
C ALA A 60 3.12 -1.84 -6.50
N LYS A 61 3.55 -0.94 -7.39
CA LYS A 61 4.91 -0.42 -7.44
C LYS A 61 5.29 0.32 -6.15
N GLU A 62 4.40 1.16 -5.65
CA GLU A 62 4.65 1.93 -4.43
C GLU A 62 4.69 1.02 -3.19
N ALA A 63 3.76 0.06 -3.07
CA ALA A 63 3.78 -0.95 -2.01
C ALA A 63 5.05 -1.80 -2.05
N LEU A 64 5.49 -2.21 -3.24
CA LEU A 64 6.72 -2.96 -3.44
C LEU A 64 7.95 -2.18 -2.98
N ASN A 65 8.07 -0.91 -3.37
CA ASN A 65 9.16 -0.04 -2.94
C ASN A 65 9.18 0.15 -1.41
N PHE A 66 8.01 0.29 -0.78
CA PHE A 66 7.91 0.37 0.68
C PHE A 66 8.37 -0.91 1.38
N GLN A 67 7.96 -2.08 0.88
CA GLN A 67 8.39 -3.37 1.43
C GLN A 67 9.90 -3.58 1.31
N ILE A 68 10.49 -3.20 0.17
CA ILE A 68 11.96 -3.24 0.00
C ILE A 68 12.65 -2.28 0.97
N THR A 69 12.07 -1.10 1.19
CA THR A 69 12.59 -0.14 2.18
C THR A 69 12.58 -0.74 3.59
N LEU A 70 11.46 -1.36 4.00
CA LEU A 70 11.35 -2.02 5.30
C LEU A 70 12.34 -3.17 5.46
N ILE A 71 12.58 -3.97 4.41
CA ILE A 71 13.60 -5.04 4.44
C ILE A 71 14.98 -4.44 4.75
N GLY A 72 15.34 -3.32 4.11
CA GLY A 72 16.58 -2.61 4.42
C GLY A 72 16.64 -2.15 5.88
N VAL A 73 15.54 -1.60 6.41
CA VAL A 73 15.44 -1.19 7.82
C VAL A 73 15.62 -2.40 8.76
N TYR A 74 14.99 -3.54 8.47
CA TYR A 74 15.13 -4.75 9.28
C TYR A 74 16.53 -5.35 9.24
N ILE A 75 17.22 -5.30 8.10
CA ILE A 75 18.63 -5.72 7.99
C ILE A 75 19.50 -4.86 8.90
N ILE A 76 19.37 -3.53 8.80
CA ILE A 76 20.13 -2.59 9.63
C ILE A 76 19.79 -2.77 11.12
N GLY A 77 18.50 -2.87 11.45
CA GLY A 77 18.04 -3.10 12.82
C GLY A 77 18.55 -4.41 13.41
N THR A 78 18.60 -5.48 12.61
CA THR A 78 19.17 -6.77 13.05
C THR A 78 20.67 -6.64 13.39
N ILE A 79 21.45 -5.96 12.54
CA ILE A 79 22.87 -5.70 12.81
C ILE A 79 23.05 -4.87 14.10
N LEU A 80 22.24 -3.83 14.28
CA LEU A 80 22.27 -2.96 15.47
C LEU A 80 21.73 -3.63 16.74
N THR A 81 21.18 -4.84 16.64
CA THR A 81 20.70 -5.58 17.82
C THR A 81 21.87 -6.03 18.71
N ILE A 82 23.08 -6.14 18.14
CA ILE A 82 24.32 -6.41 18.89
C ILE A 82 24.54 -5.38 20.01
N ILE A 83 24.11 -4.13 19.81
CA ILE A 83 24.19 -3.05 20.80
C ILE A 83 22.82 -2.74 21.46
N LEU A 84 21.89 -3.71 21.44
CA LEU A 84 20.54 -3.66 22.04
C LEU A 84 19.54 -2.64 21.47
N ILE A 85 19.96 -1.68 20.64
CA ILE A 85 19.06 -0.67 20.05
C ILE A 85 18.25 -1.24 18.87
N GLY A 86 18.80 -2.23 18.17
CA GLY A 86 18.18 -2.84 17.00
C GLY A 86 16.78 -3.41 17.20
N ALA A 87 16.51 -3.98 18.37
CA ALA A 87 15.19 -4.53 18.71
C ALA A 87 14.10 -3.45 18.71
N LEU A 88 14.40 -2.25 19.23
CA LEU A 88 13.47 -1.11 19.23
C LEU A 88 13.21 -0.59 17.81
N ILE A 89 14.25 -0.55 16.96
CA ILE A 89 14.13 -0.15 15.56
C ILE A 89 13.21 -1.13 14.81
N ASN A 90 13.45 -2.44 14.96
CA ASN A 90 12.64 -3.46 14.31
C ASN A 90 11.18 -3.41 14.78
N PHE A 91 10.96 -3.21 16.07
CA PHE A 91 9.61 -3.07 16.62
C PHE A 91 8.89 -1.83 16.06
N ALA A 92 9.56 -0.68 16.02
CA ALA A 92 9.02 0.55 15.43
C ALA A 92 8.72 0.38 13.93
N ALA A 93 9.62 -0.28 13.18
CA ALA A 93 9.43 -0.57 11.76
C ALA A 93 8.23 -1.48 11.52
N TRP A 94 8.00 -2.47 12.39
CA TRP A 94 6.83 -3.33 12.32
C TRP A 94 5.52 -2.58 12.54
N ILE A 95 5.46 -1.68 13.53
CA ILE A 95 4.31 -0.80 13.74
C ILE A 95 4.09 0.10 12.53
N ALA A 96 5.15 0.73 12.01
CA ALA A 96 5.08 1.59 10.83
C ALA A 96 4.57 0.83 9.60
N CYS A 97 5.00 -0.42 9.42
CA CYS A 97 4.52 -1.31 8.35
C CYS A 97 2.99 -1.45 8.39
N ILE A 98 2.44 -1.77 9.57
CA ILE A 98 1.00 -1.96 9.75
C ILE A 98 0.25 -0.65 9.50
N VAL A 99 0.64 0.43 10.18
CA VAL A 99 -0.06 1.72 10.10
C VAL A 99 -0.07 2.26 8.68
N PHE A 100 1.08 2.33 8.02
CA PHE A 100 1.13 2.89 6.66
C PHE A 100 0.47 1.97 5.63
N SER A 101 0.56 0.65 5.77
CA SER A 101 -0.13 -0.27 4.87
C SER A 101 -1.66 -0.17 4.98
N ILE A 102 -2.19 0.05 6.18
CA ILE A 102 -3.63 0.28 6.37
C ILE A 102 -4.04 1.62 5.76
N ILE A 103 -3.31 2.71 6.01
CA ILE A 103 -3.61 4.03 5.43
C ILE A 103 -3.58 3.97 3.90
N ALA A 104 -2.53 3.35 3.34
CA ALA A 104 -2.39 3.19 1.91
C ALA A 104 -3.52 2.33 1.32
N GLY A 105 -3.88 1.22 1.99
CA GLY A 105 -4.99 0.37 1.56
C GLY A 105 -6.33 1.10 1.59
N LEU A 106 -6.63 1.86 2.64
CA LEU A 106 -7.85 2.66 2.74
C LEU A 106 -7.91 3.76 1.67
N ALA A 107 -6.78 4.39 1.35
CA ALA A 107 -6.68 5.36 0.25
C ALA A 107 -6.89 4.69 -1.11
N ALA A 108 -6.26 3.54 -1.34
CA ALA A 108 -6.38 2.78 -2.58
C ALA A 108 -7.83 2.29 -2.82
N ASN A 109 -8.53 1.87 -1.77
CA ASN A 109 -9.95 1.51 -1.84
C ASN A 109 -10.84 2.70 -2.29
N LYS A 110 -10.43 3.94 -1.97
CA LYS A 110 -11.10 5.17 -2.43
C LYS A 110 -10.65 5.62 -3.82
N GLY A 111 -9.88 4.81 -4.55
CA GLY A 111 -9.31 5.18 -5.85
C GLY A 111 -8.21 6.24 -5.76
N GLN A 112 -7.56 6.40 -4.60
CA GLN A 112 -6.48 7.35 -4.39
C GLN A 112 -5.14 6.64 -4.27
N THR A 113 -4.12 7.16 -4.93
CA THR A 113 -2.75 6.66 -4.77
C THR A 113 -2.11 7.28 -3.54
N TYR A 114 -1.77 6.46 -2.55
CA TYR A 114 -1.01 6.90 -1.39
C TYR A 114 0.48 6.79 -1.65
N ARG A 115 1.27 7.79 -1.22
CA ARG A 115 2.73 7.73 -1.25
C ARG A 115 3.25 7.48 0.15
N TYR A 116 3.95 6.38 0.34
CA TYR A 116 4.49 6.05 1.65
C TYR A 116 5.57 7.06 2.05
N PRO A 117 5.52 7.58 3.29
CA PRO A 117 6.59 8.41 3.81
C PRO A 117 7.87 7.55 3.94
N MET A 118 9.02 8.19 3.75
CA MET A 118 10.34 7.54 3.90
C MET A 118 10.60 6.32 3.00
N THR A 119 9.85 6.16 1.90
CA THR A 119 10.04 5.06 0.94
C THR A 119 11.09 5.38 -0.10
N ILE A 120 12.01 4.44 -0.31
CA ILE A 120 13.00 4.50 -1.39
C ILE A 120 12.36 3.95 -2.67
N ARG A 121 12.22 4.81 -3.68
CA ARG A 121 11.60 4.46 -4.97
C ARG A 121 12.63 3.91 -5.94
N LEU A 122 12.97 2.64 -5.78
CA LEU A 122 13.90 1.93 -6.65
C LEU A 122 13.28 1.66 -8.02
N ILE A 123 12.01 1.27 -8.02
CA ILE A 123 11.23 0.99 -9.23
C ILE A 123 10.43 2.24 -9.59
N LYS A 124 10.62 2.75 -10.81
CA LYS A 124 10.01 4.00 -11.33
C LYS A 124 8.79 3.74 -12.22
#